data_AF-A0A1H8SZ45-F1
#
_entry.id   AF-A0A1H8SZ45-F1
#
_cell.length_a   1.000
_cell.length_b   1.000
_cell.length_c   1.000
_cell.angle_alpha   90.00
_cell.angle_beta   90.00
_cell.angle_gamma   90.00
#
_symmetry.space_group_name_H-M   'P 1'
#
loop_
_entity.id
_entity.type
_entity.pdbx_description
1 polymer ?
#
loop_
_entity_poly.entity_id
_entity_poly.type
_entity_poly.pdbx_seq_one_letter_code
_entity_poly.pdbx_strand_id
1 'polypeptide(L)'
;MVYTPFNAGQTVTAGQLDTLIASETMPWTQLDSVGVLVSGFTIGTPAARMRKLMLAGTEIWEFEGRITIASLTANANTVAFTFNTGFRVGTERGFQCVGANTAFYGVRVTFEPNGQLMVGVPTAAGSGATGVLLDNCTITNPLA
;
A
#
# COMPACT_ATOMS: atom_id res chain seq x y z
N MET A 1 21.05 4.24 0.42
CA MET A 1 22.16 4.13 -0.55
C MET A 1 21.88 5.16 -1.64
N VAL A 2 22.84 6.02 -1.99
CA VAL A 2 22.64 7.04 -3.03
C VAL A 2 22.80 6.37 -4.40
N TYR A 3 21.81 6.49 -5.29
CA TYR A 3 21.91 5.97 -6.65
C TYR A 3 23.03 6.66 -7.41
N THR A 4 23.89 5.87 -8.06
CA THR A 4 24.93 6.35 -8.95
C THR A 4 24.57 5.90 -10.37
N PRO A 5 24.31 6.82 -11.31
CA PRO A 5 23.97 6.45 -12.68
C PRO A 5 25.12 5.73 -13.39
N PHE A 6 24.79 4.92 -14.39
CA PHE A 6 25.80 4.29 -15.24
C PHE A 6 26.55 5.34 -16.04
N ASN A 7 27.87 5.20 -16.13
CA ASN A 7 28.66 6.00 -17.05
C ASN A 7 28.53 5.46 -18.47
N ALA A 8 28.56 6.35 -19.46
CA ALA A 8 28.59 5.95 -20.86
C ALA A 8 29.82 5.06 -21.12
N GLY A 9 29.61 3.89 -21.72
CA GLY A 9 30.67 2.92 -22.01
C GLY A 9 31.06 1.99 -20.85
N GLN A 10 30.39 2.07 -19.70
CA GLN A 10 30.60 1.13 -18.60
C GLN A 10 30.00 -0.25 -18.94
N THR A 11 30.78 -1.33 -18.77
CA THR A 11 30.24 -2.69 -18.76
C THR A 11 29.38 -2.89 -17.52
N VAL A 12 28.11 -3.24 -17.73
CA VAL A 12 27.16 -3.47 -16.64
C VAL A 12 27.01 -4.98 -16.42
N THR A 13 27.30 -5.45 -15.21
CA THR A 13 27.07 -6.85 -14.82
C THR A 13 25.63 -7.04 -14.34
N ALA A 14 25.11 -8.28 -14.38
CA ALA A 14 23.77 -8.59 -13.85
C ALA A 14 23.63 -8.13 -12.38
N GLY A 15 24.65 -8.38 -11.54
CA GLY A 15 24.65 -7.90 -10.16
C GLY A 15 24.62 -6.38 -10.01
N GLN A 16 25.19 -5.62 -10.97
CA GLN A 16 25.11 -4.15 -10.97
C GLN A 16 23.73 -3.65 -11.43
N LEU A 17 23.08 -4.31 -12.38
CA LEU A 17 21.68 -4.03 -12.73
C LEU A 17 20.77 -4.30 -11.52
N ASP A 18 20.91 -5.46 -10.90
CA ASP A 18 20.04 -5.90 -9.80
C ASP A 18 20.22 -5.03 -8.53
N THR A 19 21.44 -4.58 -8.23
CA THR A 19 21.67 -3.79 -7.00
C THR A 19 21.57 -2.27 -7.18
N LEU A 20 21.86 -1.75 -8.39
CA LEU A 20 21.84 -0.30 -8.65
C LEU A 20 20.52 0.17 -9.30
N ILE A 21 19.80 -0.71 -10.01
CA ILE A 21 18.52 -0.35 -10.64
C ILE A 21 17.35 -0.78 -9.78
N ALA A 22 17.27 -2.02 -9.29
CA ALA A 22 16.05 -2.50 -8.62
C ALA A 22 16.38 -3.44 -7.46
N SER A 23 16.42 -2.93 -6.23
CA SER A 23 16.62 -3.78 -5.04
C SER A 23 15.36 -3.87 -4.19
N GLU A 24 15.03 -5.08 -3.72
CA GLU A 24 14.01 -5.29 -2.70
C GLU A 24 14.62 -5.00 -1.32
N THR A 25 14.17 -3.92 -0.69
CA THR A 25 14.66 -3.48 0.63
C THR A 25 13.84 -4.07 1.77
N MET A 26 12.65 -4.58 1.47
CA MET A 26 11.83 -5.37 2.37
C MET A 26 10.95 -6.33 1.53
N PRO A 27 11.00 -7.64 1.79
CA PRO A 27 10.17 -8.60 1.06
C PRO A 27 8.69 -8.40 1.38
N TRP A 28 7.83 -9.09 0.64
CA TRP A 28 6.40 -9.14 0.95
C TRP A 28 6.17 -9.58 2.40
N THR A 29 5.69 -8.63 3.19
CA THR A 29 5.54 -8.70 4.64
C THR A 29 4.08 -8.45 4.98
N GLN A 30 3.44 -9.33 5.74
CA GLN A 30 2.02 -9.22 6.08
C GLN A 30 1.75 -7.94 6.88
N LEU A 31 0.59 -7.31 6.63
CA LEU A 31 0.28 -6.02 7.26
C LEU A 31 0.22 -6.12 8.80
N ASP A 32 -0.28 -7.22 9.36
CA ASP A 32 -0.33 -7.43 10.82
C ASP A 32 1.05 -7.51 11.50
N SER A 33 2.14 -7.60 10.75
CA SER A 33 3.51 -7.52 11.28
C SER A 33 4.12 -6.10 11.25
N VAL A 34 3.50 -5.17 10.52
CA VAL A 34 3.99 -3.78 10.32
C VAL A 34 3.06 -2.72 10.91
N GLY A 35 2.06 -3.16 11.67
CA GLY A 35 1.09 -2.30 12.34
C GLY A 35 -0.08 -3.12 12.87
N VAL A 36 -1.21 -2.47 13.09
CA VAL A 36 -2.37 -3.06 13.76
C VAL A 36 -3.66 -2.72 13.02
N LEU A 37 -4.49 -3.73 12.76
CA LEU A 37 -5.86 -3.56 12.25
C LEU A 37 -6.75 -2.94 13.33
N VAL A 38 -7.59 -1.99 12.94
CA VAL A 38 -8.62 -1.46 13.84
C VAL A 38 -9.70 -2.53 14.06
N SER A 39 -10.35 -2.51 15.23
CA SER A 39 -11.43 -3.46 15.55
C SER A 39 -12.49 -3.50 14.45
N GLY A 40 -12.92 -4.71 14.09
CA GLY A 40 -13.86 -4.96 12.99
C GLY A 40 -13.20 -5.20 11.63
N PHE A 41 -11.90 -4.92 11.47
CA PHE A 41 -11.13 -5.27 10.29
C PHE A 41 -10.25 -6.50 10.52
N THR A 42 -10.05 -7.32 9.48
CA THR A 42 -9.17 -8.49 9.51
C THR A 42 -8.36 -8.63 8.22
N ILE A 43 -7.27 -9.38 8.27
CA ILE A 43 -6.57 -9.84 7.06
C ILE A 43 -7.48 -10.83 6.32
N GLY A 44 -7.74 -10.57 5.04
CA GLY A 44 -8.49 -11.45 4.15
C GLY A 44 -7.61 -12.42 3.36
N THR A 45 -8.23 -13.12 2.42
CA THR A 45 -7.53 -13.94 1.42
C THR A 45 -7.73 -13.32 0.03
N PRO A 46 -6.66 -13.05 -0.74
CA PRO A 46 -5.24 -13.20 -0.39
C PRO A 46 -4.81 -12.27 0.76
N ALA A 47 -3.80 -12.70 1.54
CA ALA A 47 -3.34 -11.97 2.73
C ALA A 47 -2.81 -10.58 2.35
N ALA A 48 -3.34 -9.53 3.01
CA ALA A 48 -2.84 -8.19 2.82
C ALA A 48 -1.39 -8.06 3.30
N ARG A 49 -0.53 -7.56 2.41
CA ARG A 49 0.92 -7.47 2.62
C ARG A 49 1.50 -6.27 1.88
N MET A 50 2.68 -5.85 2.30
CA MET A 50 3.44 -4.78 1.68
C MET A 50 4.88 -5.20 1.41
N ARG A 51 5.52 -4.60 0.40
CA ARG A 51 6.97 -4.70 0.17
C ARG A 51 7.57 -3.32 -0.07
N LYS A 52 8.88 -3.20 0.12
CA LYS A 52 9.64 -1.99 -0.17
C LYS A 52 10.70 -2.30 -1.23
N LEU A 53 10.74 -1.47 -2.25
CA LEU A 53 11.67 -1.54 -3.36
C LEU A 53 12.45 -0.23 -3.44
N MET A 54 13.65 -0.31 -4.01
CA MET A 54 14.45 0.82 -4.44
C MET A 54 14.64 0.70 -5.95
N LEU A 55 13.99 1.56 -6.72
CA LEU A 55 14.05 1.57 -8.18
C LEU A 55 14.77 2.84 -8.66
N ALA A 56 15.96 2.69 -9.23
CA ALA A 56 16.82 3.77 -9.73
C ALA A 56 17.00 4.91 -8.71
N GLY A 57 17.18 4.56 -7.43
CA GLY A 57 17.33 5.53 -6.33
C GLY A 57 16.04 6.08 -5.75
N THR A 58 14.90 5.66 -6.28
CA THR A 58 13.57 6.04 -5.80
C THR A 58 12.99 4.92 -4.94
N GLU A 59 12.61 5.24 -3.71
CA GLU A 59 11.90 4.29 -2.85
C GLU A 59 10.46 4.11 -3.34
N ILE A 60 10.03 2.87 -3.46
CA ILE A 60 8.69 2.47 -3.88
C ILE A 60 8.13 1.50 -2.83
N TRP A 61 6.93 1.78 -2.32
CA TRP A 61 6.17 0.83 -1.52
C TRP A 61 5.05 0.25 -2.36
N GLU A 62 4.90 -1.06 -2.32
CA GLU A 62 3.82 -1.76 -3.00
C GLU A 62 2.98 -2.53 -1.98
N PHE A 63 1.68 -2.58 -2.24
CA PHE A 63 0.72 -3.29 -1.42
C PHE A 63 -0.10 -4.23 -2.31
N GLU A 64 -0.50 -5.36 -1.74
CA GLU A 64 -1.39 -6.31 -2.38
C GLU A 64 -2.24 -7.03 -1.34
N GLY A 65 -3.20 -7.81 -1.82
CA GLY A 65 -4.05 -8.61 -0.97
C GLY A 65 -5.24 -7.86 -0.41
N ARG A 66 -5.90 -8.47 0.57
CA ARG A 66 -7.24 -8.05 1.01
C ARG A 66 -7.28 -7.71 2.50
N ILE A 67 -7.85 -6.56 2.81
CA ILE A 67 -8.39 -6.26 4.13
C ILE A 67 -9.90 -6.56 4.09
N THR A 68 -10.42 -7.26 5.10
CA THR A 68 -11.83 -7.67 5.21
C THR A 68 -12.52 -6.92 6.33
N ILE A 69 -13.81 -6.63 6.16
CA ILE A 69 -14.68 -6.05 7.17
C ILE A 69 -16.11 -6.54 6.96
N ALA A 70 -16.93 -6.56 8.00
CA ALA A 70 -18.34 -6.94 7.90
C ALA A 70 -19.14 -5.97 7.01
N SER A 71 -18.93 -4.67 7.17
CA SER A 71 -19.58 -3.62 6.37
C SER A 71 -18.86 -2.28 6.55
N LEU A 72 -18.48 -1.62 5.47
CA LEU A 72 -18.09 -0.21 5.50
C LEU A 72 -19.33 0.70 5.53
N THR A 73 -19.28 1.69 6.41
CA THR A 73 -20.31 2.74 6.48
C THR A 73 -20.19 3.64 5.24
N ALA A 74 -21.31 3.82 4.53
CA ALA A 74 -21.36 4.68 3.36
C ALA A 74 -21.18 6.16 3.74
N ASN A 75 -20.53 6.93 2.87
CA ASN A 75 -20.22 8.35 3.05
C ASN A 75 -19.41 8.68 4.33
N ALA A 76 -18.57 7.74 4.77
CA ALA A 76 -17.70 7.91 5.91
C ALA A 76 -16.31 7.34 5.61
N ASN A 77 -15.28 8.02 6.11
CA ASN A 77 -13.93 7.46 6.16
C ASN A 77 -13.74 6.76 7.51
N THR A 78 -13.29 5.52 7.46
CA THR A 78 -13.02 4.69 8.64
C THR A 78 -11.55 4.31 8.64
N VAL A 79 -10.89 4.38 9.80
CA VAL A 79 -9.53 3.87 9.93
C VAL A 79 -9.58 2.34 9.90
N ALA A 80 -8.95 1.73 8.90
CA ALA A 80 -8.86 0.27 8.77
C ALA A 80 -7.62 -0.29 9.48
N PHE A 81 -6.53 0.46 9.45
CA PHE A 81 -5.22 0.00 9.90
C PHE A 81 -4.36 1.16 10.39
N THR A 82 -3.47 0.91 11.35
CA THR A 82 -2.47 1.87 11.83
C THR A 82 -1.07 1.28 11.69
N PHE A 83 -0.23 1.90 10.86
CA PHE A 83 1.16 1.54 10.63
C PHE A 83 2.08 1.92 11.82
N ASN A 84 3.03 1.04 12.13
CA ASN A 84 4.15 1.35 13.01
C ASN A 84 5.02 2.47 12.39
N THR A 85 5.74 3.23 13.21
CA THR A 85 6.47 4.45 12.78
C THR A 85 7.38 4.27 11.57
N GLY A 86 8.04 3.11 11.41
CA GLY A 86 8.91 2.80 10.26
C GLY A 86 8.20 2.49 8.94
N PHE A 87 6.86 2.51 8.92
CA PHE A 87 6.02 2.14 7.78
C PHE A 87 4.96 3.22 7.48
N ARG A 88 5.25 4.48 7.85
CA ARG A 88 4.37 5.62 7.61
C ARG A 88 4.86 6.43 6.43
N VAL A 89 3.95 6.91 5.60
CA VAL A 89 4.26 7.88 4.55
C VAL A 89 4.58 9.25 5.18
N GLY A 90 5.36 10.09 4.50
CA GLY A 90 5.63 11.48 4.88
C GLY A 90 4.51 12.43 4.46
N THR A 91 3.79 12.11 3.38
CA THR A 91 2.70 12.91 2.82
C THR A 91 1.52 12.01 2.46
N GLU A 92 0.28 12.54 2.53
CA GLU A 92 -0.94 11.80 2.18
C GLU A 92 -0.86 11.17 0.77
N ARG A 93 -1.36 9.94 0.63
CA ARG A 93 -1.48 9.23 -0.65
C ARG A 93 -2.88 8.63 -0.80
N GLY A 94 -3.59 9.00 -1.86
CA GLY A 94 -4.94 8.53 -2.14
C GLY A 94 -5.01 7.56 -3.32
N PHE A 95 -5.82 6.51 -3.17
CA PHE A 95 -6.06 5.49 -4.18
C PHE A 95 -7.55 5.16 -4.28
N GLN A 96 -7.97 4.68 -5.45
CA GLN A 96 -9.26 4.03 -5.63
C GLN A 96 -9.01 2.53 -5.81
N CYS A 97 -9.34 1.76 -4.78
CA CYS A 97 -9.16 0.32 -4.75
C CYS A 97 -10.46 -0.40 -5.12
N VAL A 98 -10.35 -1.67 -5.52
CA VAL A 98 -11.52 -2.50 -5.74
C VAL A 98 -12.10 -2.91 -4.38
N GLY A 99 -13.39 -2.67 -4.18
CA GLY A 99 -14.12 -3.16 -3.01
C GLY A 99 -14.68 -4.55 -3.25
N ALA A 100 -14.76 -5.35 -2.19
CA ALA A 100 -15.55 -6.58 -2.27
C ALA A 100 -17.04 -6.24 -2.30
N ASN A 101 -17.75 -6.73 -3.32
CA ASN A 101 -19.20 -6.59 -3.52
C ASN A 101 -19.70 -5.14 -3.75
N THR A 102 -18.84 -4.18 -4.08
CA THR A 102 -19.22 -2.78 -4.34
C THR A 102 -19.73 -2.53 -5.76
N ALA A 103 -20.11 -3.56 -6.51
CA ALA A 103 -20.45 -3.50 -7.93
C ALA A 103 -19.37 -2.74 -8.74
N PHE A 104 -19.71 -1.58 -9.33
CA PHE A 104 -18.79 -0.74 -10.11
C PHE A 104 -18.07 0.34 -9.28
N TYR A 105 -18.34 0.46 -7.98
CA TYR A 105 -17.76 1.50 -7.13
C TYR A 105 -16.43 1.03 -6.52
N GLY A 106 -15.43 1.90 -6.58
CA GLY A 106 -14.18 1.68 -5.83
C GLY A 106 -14.32 2.08 -4.37
N VAL A 107 -13.45 1.51 -3.53
CA VAL A 107 -13.21 1.96 -2.17
C VAL A 107 -12.10 3.01 -2.21
N ARG A 108 -12.36 4.20 -1.68
CA ARG A 108 -11.31 5.18 -1.42
C ARG A 108 -10.38 4.59 -0.38
N VAL A 109 -9.08 4.62 -0.64
CA VAL A 109 -8.03 4.26 0.30
C VAL A 109 -7.09 5.45 0.44
N THR A 110 -6.76 5.83 1.67
CA THR A 110 -5.87 6.94 1.93
C THR A 110 -4.83 6.54 2.96
N PHE A 111 -3.56 6.69 2.62
CA PHE A 111 -2.42 6.50 3.52
C PHE A 111 -2.05 7.86 4.08
N GLU A 112 -2.25 8.04 5.38
CA GLU A 112 -2.05 9.29 6.09
C GLU A 112 -0.65 9.37 6.73
N PRO A 113 -0.03 10.56 6.83
CA PRO A 113 1.28 10.72 7.46
C PRO A 113 1.33 10.32 8.94
N ASN A 114 0.18 10.36 9.62
CA ASN A 114 0.07 9.88 11.00
C ASN A 114 0.12 8.34 11.11
N GLY A 115 0.21 7.63 9.98
CA GLY A 115 0.26 6.18 9.89
C GLY A 115 -1.10 5.51 9.76
N GLN A 116 -2.19 6.25 9.55
CA GLN A 116 -3.51 5.65 9.37
C GLN A 116 -3.74 5.25 7.90
N LEU A 117 -4.30 4.06 7.70
CA LEU A 117 -4.95 3.66 6.46
C LEU A 117 -6.44 3.93 6.60
N MET A 118 -6.93 4.97 5.94
CA MET A 118 -8.35 5.27 5.90
C MET A 118 -9.01 4.62 4.70
N VAL A 119 -10.22 4.09 4.88
CA VAL A 119 -11.03 3.51 3.81
C VAL A 119 -12.43 4.09 3.83
N GLY A 120 -13.06 4.25 2.66
CA GLY A 120 -14.42 4.78 2.57
C GLY A 120 -15.08 4.49 1.23
N VAL A 121 -16.42 4.51 1.23
CA VAL A 121 -17.24 4.32 0.02
C VAL A 121 -18.29 5.42 -0.09
N PRO A 122 -18.68 5.84 -1.31
CA PRO A 122 -19.71 6.86 -1.49
C PRO A 122 -21.10 6.35 -1.08
N THR A 123 -22.05 7.25 -0.83
CA THR A 123 -23.46 6.90 -0.53
C THR A 123 -24.06 5.95 -1.56
N ALA A 124 -23.75 6.15 -2.84
CA ALA A 124 -24.28 5.37 -3.95
C ALA A 124 -23.82 3.91 -3.99
N ALA A 125 -22.74 3.56 -3.26
CA ALA A 125 -22.28 2.17 -3.15
C ALA A 125 -23.23 1.30 -2.31
N GLY A 126 -24.18 1.90 -1.58
CA GLY A 126 -25.17 1.17 -0.80
C GLY A 126 -24.59 0.42 0.39
N SER A 127 -25.17 -0.72 0.73
CA SER A 127 -24.81 -1.45 1.95
C SER A 127 -23.51 -2.27 1.78
N GLY A 128 -22.46 -1.78 2.43
CA GLY A 128 -21.45 -2.59 3.11
C GLY A 128 -20.43 -3.24 2.20
N ALA A 129 -19.51 -2.45 1.66
CA ALA A 129 -18.27 -3.00 1.12
C ALA A 129 -17.62 -3.90 2.19
N THR A 130 -17.38 -5.16 1.86
CA THR A 130 -16.91 -6.17 2.83
C THR A 130 -15.41 -6.42 2.75
N GLY A 131 -14.71 -5.59 1.99
CA GLY A 131 -13.29 -5.70 1.84
C GLY A 131 -12.73 -4.70 0.86
N VAL A 132 -11.41 -4.58 0.93
CA VAL A 132 -10.60 -3.67 0.13
C VAL A 132 -9.46 -4.48 -0.42
N LEU A 133 -9.36 -4.54 -1.75
CA LEU A 133 -8.23 -5.13 -2.47
C LEU A 133 -7.18 -4.04 -2.65
N LEU A 134 -6.03 -4.22 -1.99
CA LEU A 134 -4.91 -3.29 -2.06
C LEU A 134 -4.08 -3.45 -3.33
N ASP A 135 -4.44 -4.40 -4.18
CA ASP A 135 -3.81 -4.62 -5.48
C ASP A 135 -3.82 -3.30 -6.27
N ASN A 136 -2.65 -2.89 -6.77
CA ASN A 136 -2.36 -1.60 -7.43
C ASN A 136 -2.13 -0.39 -6.53
N CYS A 137 -2.06 -0.56 -5.20
CA CYS A 137 -1.53 0.50 -4.34
C CYS A 137 0.00 0.52 -4.43
N THR A 138 0.53 1.51 -5.16
CA THR A 138 1.97 1.75 -5.28
C THR A 138 2.27 3.20 -4.89
N ILE A 139 3.17 3.38 -3.92
CA ILE A 139 3.57 4.69 -3.43
C ILE A 139 5.04 4.92 -3.81
N THR A 140 5.27 5.84 -4.73
CA THR A 140 6.60 6.35 -5.07
C THR A 140 6.98 7.48 -4.13
N ASN A 141 8.23 7.50 -3.67
CA ASN A 141 8.72 8.49 -2.70
C ASN A 141 7.79 8.61 -1.47
N PRO A 142 7.63 7.51 -0.70
CA PRO A 142 6.70 7.47 0.42
C PRO A 142 7.06 8.45 1.53
N LEU A 143 8.35 8.78 1.71
CA LEU A 143 8.85 9.65 2.78
C LEU A 143 9.25 11.07 2.33
N ALA A 144 9.04 11.42 1.05
CA ALA A 144 9.37 12.74 0.52
C ALA A 144 8.27 13.79 0.77
#